data_AF-A0A2P8EAR6-F1
#
_entry.id   AF-A0A2P8EAR6-F1
#
_cell.length_a   1.000
_cell.length_b   1.000
_cell.length_c   1.000
_cell.angle_alpha   90.00
_cell.angle_beta   90.00
_cell.angle_gamma   90.00
#
_symmetry.space_group_name_H-M   'P 1'
#
loop_
_entity.id
_entity.type
_entity.pdbx_description
1 polymer ?
#
loop_
_entity_poly.entity_id
_entity_poly.type
_entity_poly.pdbx_seq_one_letter_code
_entity_poly.pdbx_strand_id
1 'polypeptide(L)'
;MAFKNGITDYLYDRFLSALPILEEFIGRYESMGLKVERVAAPNEKIAIFCRIYEQHVGIKYKVIGADAGKIKHVQLDEALLHHYFRSDNFLWKGKYSISNLVRYYNELRAEMATGGRQKHPDEWDASYCTKLKADQLSDYYRHLRSRGLRAIKDQTGRIIDWK
;
A
#
# COMPACT_ATOMS: atom_id res chain seq x y z
N MET A 1 -17.45 40.00 13.96
CA MET A 1 -17.37 39.72 12.51
C MET A 1 -16.94 38.27 12.33
N ALA A 2 -17.84 37.39 11.90
CA ALA A 2 -17.51 36.01 11.60
C ALA A 2 -16.99 35.95 10.15
N PHE A 3 -15.76 35.46 9.95
CA PHE A 3 -15.22 35.22 8.62
C PHE A 3 -16.07 34.16 7.93
N LYS A 4 -16.88 34.58 6.94
CA LYS A 4 -17.85 33.72 6.22
C LYS A 4 -17.25 32.90 5.08
N ASN A 5 -15.98 33.12 4.76
CA ASN A 5 -15.30 32.38 3.70
C ASN A 5 -14.42 31.32 4.35
N GLY A 6 -14.68 30.05 4.03
CA GLY A 6 -13.80 28.95 4.42
C GLY A 6 -12.37 29.20 3.94
N ILE A 7 -11.39 28.71 4.69
CA ILE A 7 -9.99 28.76 4.28
C ILE A 7 -9.86 27.99 2.97
N THR A 8 -9.36 28.64 1.91
CA THR A 8 -9.02 27.98 0.65
C THR A 8 -7.80 27.08 0.86
N ASP A 9 -7.69 25.97 0.13
CA ASP A 9 -6.56 25.03 0.22
C ASP A 9 -5.18 25.73 0.18
N TYR A 10 -5.00 26.72 -0.69
CA TYR A 10 -3.77 27.52 -0.77
C TYR A 10 -3.41 28.25 0.54
N LEU A 11 -4.41 28.83 1.21
CA LEU A 11 -4.21 29.53 2.50
C LEU A 11 -3.95 28.53 3.62
N TYR A 12 -4.56 27.34 3.55
CA TYR A 12 -4.33 26.26 4.48
C TYR A 12 -2.89 25.74 4.37
N ASP A 13 -2.41 25.45 3.16
CA ASP A 13 -1.03 25.00 2.91
C ASP A 13 0.00 26.05 3.36
N ARG A 14 -0.26 27.33 3.05
CA ARG A 14 0.61 28.42 3.48
C ARG A 14 0.66 28.55 5.00
N PHE A 15 -0.48 28.41 5.67
CA PHE A 15 -0.56 28.39 7.13
C PHE A 15 0.26 27.23 7.71
N LEU A 16 0.05 26.01 7.22
CA LEU A 16 0.80 24.83 7.67
C LEU A 16 2.31 24.98 7.47
N SER A 17 2.73 25.54 6.33
CA SER A 17 4.15 25.76 6.02
C SER A 17 4.84 26.77 6.94
N ALA A 18 4.07 27.65 7.61
CA ALA A 18 4.59 28.66 8.52
C ALA A 18 4.69 28.16 9.98
N LEU A 19 4.17 26.96 10.29
CA LEU A 19 4.18 26.42 11.65
C LEU A 19 5.57 25.84 12.00
N PRO A 20 6.16 26.22 13.14
CA PRO A 20 7.42 25.63 13.59
C PRO A 20 7.26 24.16 13.98
N ILE A 21 8.03 23.26 13.36
CA ILE A 21 7.97 21.81 13.59
C ILE A 21 8.88 21.46 14.78
N LEU A 22 8.43 21.76 16.00
CA LEU A 22 9.15 21.52 17.25
C LEU A 22 8.22 20.91 18.31
N GLU A 23 8.75 19.99 19.12
CA GLU A 23 7.95 19.23 20.11
C GLU A 23 7.29 20.12 21.18
N GLU A 24 7.94 21.23 21.54
CA GLU A 24 7.41 22.19 22.52
C GLU A 24 6.11 22.88 22.07
N PHE A 25 5.79 22.86 20.77
CA PHE A 25 4.56 23.47 20.22
C PHE A 25 3.42 22.47 20.03
N ILE A 26 3.61 21.18 20.33
CA ILE A 26 2.57 20.13 20.13
C ILE A 26 1.26 20.50 20.84
N GLY A 27 1.31 20.81 22.13
CA GLY A 27 0.10 21.18 22.90
C GLY A 27 -0.58 22.46 22.39
N ARG A 28 0.19 23.36 21.77
CA ARG A 28 -0.37 24.55 21.11
C ARG A 28 -1.12 24.18 19.82
N TYR A 29 -0.60 23.26 19.02
CA TYR A 29 -1.28 22.79 17.81
C TYR A 29 -2.54 22.00 18.12
N GLU A 30 -2.50 21.13 19.14
CA GLU A 30 -3.67 20.38 19.59
C GLU A 30 -4.79 21.32 20.08
N SER A 31 -4.45 22.38 20.80
CA SER A 31 -5.44 23.39 21.24
C SER A 31 -6.02 24.23 20.09
N MET A 32 -5.35 24.26 18.92
CA MET A 32 -5.88 24.83 17.68
C MET A 32 -6.75 23.84 16.87
N GLY A 33 -6.96 22.63 17.39
CA GLY A 33 -7.72 21.58 16.72
C GLY A 33 -6.94 20.81 15.65
N LEU A 34 -5.61 20.98 15.59
CA LEU A 34 -4.76 20.20 14.70
C LEU A 34 -4.40 18.87 15.34
N LYS A 35 -4.45 17.79 14.56
CA LYS A 35 -3.95 16.48 15.00
C LYS A 35 -2.45 16.41 14.74
N VAL A 36 -1.65 16.37 15.80
CA VAL A 36 -0.20 16.22 15.69
C VAL A 36 0.17 14.75 15.80
N GLU A 37 0.90 14.24 14.82
CA GLU A 37 1.42 12.87 14.85
C GLU A 37 2.95 12.90 15.00
N ARG A 38 3.45 12.18 16.00
CA ARG A 38 4.90 12.00 16.17
C ARG A 38 5.44 11.23 14.96
N VAL A 39 6.37 11.84 14.24
CA VAL A 39 7.09 11.13 13.18
C VAL A 39 8.09 10.18 13.84
N ALA A 40 7.88 8.88 13.67
CA ALA A 40 8.78 7.86 14.21
C ALA A 40 10.23 8.10 13.75
N ALA A 41 11.19 7.95 14.66
CA ALA A 41 12.60 8.05 14.32
C ALA A 41 13.01 6.93 13.36
N PRO A 42 14.06 7.10 12.53
CA PRO A 42 14.50 6.05 11.60
C PRO A 42 14.78 4.71 12.30
N ASN A 43 15.34 4.71 13.51
CA ASN A 43 15.62 3.50 14.27
C ASN A 43 14.33 2.81 14.76
N GLU A 44 13.30 3.58 15.13
CA GLU A 44 12.00 3.04 15.52
C GLU A 44 11.32 2.38 14.32
N LYS A 45 11.37 3.02 13.15
CA LYS A 45 10.87 2.47 11.88
C LYS A 45 11.55 1.14 11.53
N ILE A 46 12.87 1.08 11.69
CA ILE A 46 13.65 -0.15 11.49
C ILE A 46 13.23 -1.23 12.48
N ALA A 47 13.08 -0.89 13.77
CA ALA A 47 12.68 -1.84 14.79
C ALA A 47 11.31 -2.47 14.48
N ILE A 48 10.33 -1.67 14.03
CA ILE A 48 9.01 -2.15 13.61
C ILE A 48 9.16 -3.08 12.39
N PHE A 49 9.94 -2.69 11.39
CA PHE A 49 10.21 -3.53 10.22
C PHE A 49 10.82 -4.88 10.63
N CYS A 50 11.86 -4.87 11.47
CA CYS A 50 12.54 -6.08 11.93
C CYS A 50 11.60 -7.01 12.68
N ARG A 51 10.75 -6.46 13.57
CA ARG A 51 9.75 -7.24 14.33
C ARG A 51 8.76 -7.94 13.39
N ILE A 52 8.17 -7.19 12.45
CA ILE A 52 7.17 -7.76 11.51
C ILE A 52 7.84 -8.74 10.54
N TYR A 53 9.07 -8.45 10.10
CA TYR A 53 9.86 -9.36 9.28
C TYR A 53 10.08 -10.70 10.00
N GLU A 54 10.52 -10.68 11.26
CA GLU A 54 10.76 -11.90 12.05
C GLU A 54 9.47 -12.70 12.24
N GLN A 55 8.34 -12.02 12.48
CA GLN A 55 7.02 -12.66 12.57
C GLN A 55 6.59 -13.32 11.25
N HIS A 56 6.89 -12.70 10.10
CA HIS A 56 6.44 -13.18 8.80
C HIS A 56 7.37 -14.24 8.19
N VAL A 57 8.68 -14.04 8.27
CA VAL A 57 9.70 -14.89 7.64
C VAL A 57 10.23 -15.95 8.61
N GLY A 58 10.10 -15.73 9.92
CA GLY A 58 10.60 -16.64 10.96
C GLY A 58 12.10 -16.53 11.23
N ILE A 59 12.78 -15.53 10.66
CA ILE A 59 14.21 -15.26 10.89
C ILE A 59 14.43 -13.78 11.16
N LYS A 60 15.50 -13.44 11.90
CA LYS A 60 15.86 -12.04 12.19
C LYS A 60 16.37 -11.33 10.94
N TYR A 61 15.87 -10.11 10.69
CA TYR A 61 16.37 -9.25 9.62
C TYR A 61 17.76 -8.69 9.99
N LYS A 62 18.71 -8.77 9.06
CA LYS A 62 20.05 -8.19 9.24
C LYS A 62 20.07 -6.73 8.78
N VAL A 63 20.00 -5.81 9.74
CA VAL A 63 20.09 -4.37 9.48
C VAL A 63 21.49 -4.00 8.99
N ILE A 64 21.56 -3.13 7.98
CA ILE A 64 22.81 -2.49 7.52
C ILE A 64 22.79 -0.99 7.82
N GLY A 65 23.97 -0.37 8.00
CA GLY A 65 24.05 1.06 8.34
C GLY A 65 23.36 1.99 7.34
N ALA A 66 23.28 1.60 6.07
CA ALA A 66 22.59 2.36 5.03
C ALA A 66 21.05 2.37 5.15
N ASP A 67 20.45 1.46 5.92
CA ASP A 67 18.99 1.35 6.03
C ASP A 67 18.37 2.57 6.75
N ALA A 68 19.06 3.11 7.75
CA ALA A 68 18.60 4.29 8.49
C ALA A 68 18.47 5.52 7.59
N GLY A 69 19.38 5.71 6.64
CA GLY A 69 19.30 6.78 5.65
C GLY A 69 18.12 6.62 4.69
N LYS A 70 17.85 5.38 4.24
CA LYS A 70 16.80 5.08 3.25
C LYS A 70 15.40 5.25 3.83
N ILE A 71 15.19 4.82 5.08
CA ILE A 71 13.86 4.80 5.71
C ILE A 71 13.43 6.17 6.29
N LYS A 72 14.36 7.13 6.37
CA LYS A 72 14.16 8.43 7.00
C LYS A 72 12.93 9.17 6.46
N HIS A 73 12.78 9.19 5.14
CA HIS A 73 11.75 9.95 4.43
C HIS A 73 10.45 9.19 4.18
N VAL A 74 10.37 7.94 4.62
CA VAL A 74 9.19 7.09 4.41
C VAL A 74 8.33 7.09 5.67
N GLN A 75 7.02 7.30 5.52
CA GLN A 75 6.07 7.09 6.62
C GLN A 75 5.69 5.60 6.66
N LEU A 76 6.03 4.94 7.76
CA LEU A 76 5.72 3.53 7.97
C LEU A 76 4.73 3.41 9.12
N ASP A 77 3.63 2.71 8.86
CA ASP A 77 2.73 2.18 9.87
C ASP A 77 2.78 0.64 9.82
N GLU A 78 2.20 0.00 10.83
CA GLU A 78 2.15 -1.46 10.89
C GLU A 78 1.29 -2.05 9.77
N ALA A 79 0.22 -1.36 9.37
CA ALA A 79 -0.70 -1.81 8.33
C ALA A 79 -0.01 -1.97 6.97
N LEU A 80 0.81 -0.99 6.58
CA LEU A 80 1.58 -0.98 5.34
C LEU A 80 2.65 -2.06 5.34
N LEU A 81 3.32 -2.27 6.47
CA LEU A 81 4.29 -3.35 6.59
C LEU A 81 3.61 -4.71 6.50
N HIS A 82 2.49 -4.91 7.20
CA HIS A 82 1.72 -6.14 7.06
C HIS A 82 1.24 -6.39 5.62
N HIS A 83 0.80 -5.35 4.91
CA HIS A 83 0.45 -5.45 3.49
C HIS A 83 1.67 -5.80 2.63
N TYR A 84 2.81 -5.14 2.83
CA TYR A 84 4.06 -5.40 2.12
C TYR A 84 4.52 -6.87 2.22
N PHE A 85 4.43 -7.44 3.42
CA PHE A 85 4.83 -8.83 3.65
C PHE A 85 3.79 -9.85 3.15
N ARG A 86 2.50 -9.51 3.17
CA ARG A 86 1.42 -10.44 2.76
C ARG A 86 1.04 -10.35 1.28
N SER A 87 1.35 -9.24 0.62
CA SER A 87 0.94 -8.99 -0.76
C SER A 87 1.61 -9.96 -1.73
N ASP A 88 0.82 -10.45 -2.68
CA ASP A 88 1.28 -11.34 -3.74
C ASP A 88 1.96 -10.62 -4.91
N ASN A 89 2.17 -9.31 -4.81
CA ASN A 89 2.79 -8.53 -5.87
C ASN A 89 4.27 -8.91 -6.08
N PHE A 90 4.60 -9.31 -7.30
CA PHE A 90 5.93 -9.77 -7.70
C PHE A 90 7.08 -8.75 -7.50
N LEU A 91 6.73 -7.47 -7.33
CA LEU A 91 7.69 -6.39 -7.05
C LEU A 91 8.39 -6.58 -5.70
N TRP A 92 7.69 -7.13 -4.71
CA TRP A 92 8.24 -7.30 -3.35
C TRP A 92 8.04 -8.69 -2.75
N LYS A 93 7.15 -9.53 -3.28
CA LYS A 93 6.99 -10.92 -2.84
C LYS A 93 8.34 -11.65 -2.85
N GLY A 94 8.76 -12.14 -1.68
CA GLY A 94 10.03 -12.85 -1.49
C GLY A 94 11.30 -11.99 -1.62
N LYS A 95 11.18 -10.66 -1.79
CA LYS A 95 12.30 -9.71 -1.92
C LYS A 95 12.32 -8.71 -0.75
N TYR A 96 12.02 -9.21 0.44
CA TYR A 96 11.80 -8.38 1.62
C TYR A 96 13.08 -7.73 2.12
N SER A 97 13.25 -6.44 1.83
CA SER A 97 14.28 -5.60 2.43
C SER A 97 13.78 -4.17 2.59
N ILE A 98 14.42 -3.41 3.48
CA ILE A 98 14.14 -1.96 3.63
C ILE A 98 14.40 -1.22 2.33
N SER A 99 15.45 -1.59 1.60
CA SER A 99 15.77 -0.98 0.30
C SER A 99 14.67 -1.21 -0.74
N ASN A 100 14.11 -2.42 -0.80
CA ASN A 100 13.03 -2.75 -1.72
C ASN A 100 11.70 -2.09 -1.32
N LEU A 101 11.42 -2.04 -0.02
CA LEU A 101 10.27 -1.32 0.54
C LEU A 101 10.30 0.16 0.16
N VAL A 102 11.43 0.84 0.38
CA VAL A 102 11.59 2.26 0.06
C VAL A 102 11.48 2.50 -1.44
N ARG A 103 12.07 1.61 -2.27
CA ARG A 103 12.02 1.70 -3.73
C ARG A 103 10.59 1.67 -4.28
N TYR A 104 9.73 0.82 -3.74
CA TYR A 104 8.36 0.61 -4.21
C TYR A 104 7.30 1.16 -3.25
N TYR A 105 7.68 2.14 -2.42
CA TYR A 105 6.80 2.65 -1.38
C TYR A 105 5.51 3.27 -1.93
N ASN A 106 5.60 4.02 -3.03
CA ASN A 106 4.44 4.67 -3.63
C ASN A 106 3.51 3.65 -4.29
N GLU A 107 4.07 2.64 -4.95
CA GLU A 107 3.33 1.52 -5.53
C GLU A 107 2.62 0.70 -4.46
N LEU A 108 3.27 0.49 -3.32
CA LEU A 108 2.67 -0.19 -2.18
C LEU A 108 1.50 0.61 -1.60
N ARG A 109 1.65 1.93 -1.44
CA ARG A 109 0.55 2.81 -1.01
C ARG A 109 -0.60 2.84 -2.00
N ALA A 110 -0.30 2.90 -3.28
CA ALA A 110 -1.30 2.84 -4.33
C ALA A 110 -2.04 1.50 -4.29
N GLU A 111 -1.31 0.39 -4.12
CA GLU A 111 -1.90 -0.93 -3.99
C GLU A 111 -2.81 -1.05 -2.77
N MET A 112 -2.40 -0.53 -1.60
CA MET A 112 -3.25 -0.51 -0.41
C MET A 112 -4.52 0.32 -0.63
N ALA A 113 -4.41 1.46 -1.31
CA ALA A 113 -5.55 2.31 -1.61
C ALA A 113 -6.54 1.64 -2.59
N THR A 114 -6.04 0.80 -3.50
CA THR A 114 -6.88 0.04 -4.45
C THR A 114 -7.30 -1.34 -3.94
N GLY A 115 -6.86 -1.76 -2.74
CA GLY A 115 -7.18 -3.07 -2.16
C GLY A 115 -6.40 -4.26 -2.77
N GLY A 116 -5.22 -4.01 -3.33
CA GLY A 116 -4.46 -5.01 -4.08
C GLY A 116 -4.64 -4.86 -5.59
N ARG A 117 -3.64 -5.28 -6.40
CA ARG A 117 -3.93 -5.63 -7.80
C ARG A 117 -4.75 -6.91 -7.80
N GLN A 118 -6.07 -6.77 -7.68
CA GLN A 118 -6.99 -7.83 -8.04
C GLN A 118 -6.68 -8.21 -9.50
N LYS A 119 -6.09 -9.40 -9.72
CA LYS A 119 -5.91 -9.95 -11.09
C LYS A 119 -7.25 -9.96 -11.85
N HIS A 120 -8.36 -10.05 -11.10
CA HIS A 120 -9.72 -10.00 -11.58
C HIS A 120 -10.46 -8.91 -10.77
N PRO A 121 -10.86 -7.78 -11.39
CA PRO A 121 -11.46 -6.63 -10.70
C PRO A 121 -12.81 -6.89 -10.03
N ASP A 122 -13.31 -8.11 -10.08
CA ASP A 122 -14.60 -8.53 -9.55
C ASP A 122 -14.45 -9.98 -9.07
N GLU A 123 -15.39 -10.48 -8.28
CA GLU A 123 -15.49 -11.86 -7.74
C GLU A 123 -15.39 -12.99 -8.79
N TRP A 124 -15.21 -12.64 -10.07
CA TRP A 124 -15.07 -13.49 -11.24
C TRP A 124 -13.61 -13.96 -11.45
N ASP A 125 -12.97 -14.44 -10.38
CA ASP A 125 -11.62 -15.01 -10.46
C ASP A 125 -11.60 -16.45 -11.00
N ALA A 126 -10.39 -17.01 -11.20
CA ALA A 126 -10.23 -18.39 -11.66
C ALA A 126 -10.87 -19.41 -10.68
N SER A 127 -10.93 -19.08 -9.39
CA SER A 127 -11.57 -19.91 -8.35
C SER A 127 -13.10 -19.85 -8.38
N TYR A 128 -13.67 -18.78 -8.94
CA TYR A 128 -15.09 -18.68 -9.25
C TYR A 128 -15.43 -19.52 -10.49
N CYS A 129 -14.58 -19.47 -11.52
CA CYS A 129 -14.76 -20.27 -12.74
C CYS A 129 -14.86 -21.78 -12.46
N THR A 130 -14.11 -22.31 -11.49
CA THR A 130 -14.16 -23.74 -11.13
C THR A 130 -15.43 -24.16 -10.40
N LYS A 131 -16.17 -23.19 -9.83
CA LYS A 131 -17.45 -23.41 -9.13
C LYS A 131 -18.65 -23.28 -10.07
N LEU A 132 -18.46 -22.73 -11.26
CA LEU A 132 -19.51 -22.54 -12.25
C LEU A 132 -19.86 -23.83 -12.97
N LYS A 133 -21.14 -24.02 -13.24
CA LYS A 133 -21.63 -25.09 -14.11
C LYS A 133 -21.38 -24.75 -15.59
N ALA A 134 -21.39 -25.75 -16.46
CA ALA A 134 -21.02 -25.61 -17.87
C ALA A 134 -21.90 -24.58 -18.63
N ASP A 135 -23.15 -24.44 -18.23
CA ASP A 135 -24.12 -23.47 -18.74
C ASP A 135 -23.79 -22.01 -18.36
N GLN A 136 -23.10 -21.79 -17.23
CA GLN A 136 -22.74 -20.47 -16.71
C GLN A 136 -21.36 -19.97 -17.21
N LEU A 137 -20.52 -20.85 -17.75
CA LEU A 137 -19.19 -20.50 -18.25
C LEU A 137 -19.23 -19.53 -19.43
N SER A 138 -20.27 -19.61 -20.28
CA SER A 138 -20.44 -18.71 -21.43
C SER A 138 -20.62 -17.25 -20.98
N ASP A 139 -21.41 -17.03 -19.93
CA ASP A 139 -21.66 -15.70 -19.37
C ASP A 139 -20.42 -15.17 -18.62
N TYR A 140 -19.69 -16.05 -17.93
CA TYR A 140 -18.39 -15.75 -17.33
C TYR A 140 -17.38 -15.23 -18.36
N TYR A 141 -17.18 -15.95 -19.45
CA TYR A 141 -16.27 -15.50 -20.50
C TYR A 141 -16.78 -14.28 -21.27
N ARG A 142 -18.09 -14.03 -21.29
CA ARG A 142 -18.67 -12.80 -21.88
C ARG A 142 -18.36 -11.59 -20.99
N HIS A 143 -18.50 -11.74 -19.68
CA HIS A 143 -18.20 -10.69 -18.70
C HIS A 143 -16.72 -10.29 -18.72
N LEU A 144 -15.82 -11.26 -18.72
CA LEU A 144 -14.37 -10.96 -18.78
C LEU A 144 -13.98 -10.25 -20.08
N ARG A 145 -14.59 -10.62 -21.21
CA ARG A 145 -14.36 -9.95 -22.50
C ARG A 145 -14.94 -8.53 -22.55
N SER A 146 -16.12 -8.29 -21.97
CA SER A 146 -16.70 -6.93 -21.94
C SER A 146 -15.89 -5.97 -21.08
N ARG A 147 -15.11 -6.49 -20.12
CA ARG A 147 -14.13 -5.73 -19.33
C ARG A 147 -12.80 -5.49 -20.06
N GLY A 148 -12.65 -5.99 -21.29
CA GLY A 148 -11.45 -5.80 -22.10
C GLY A 148 -10.31 -6.80 -21.84
N LEU A 149 -10.55 -7.84 -21.01
CA LEU A 149 -9.56 -8.88 -20.76
C LEU A 149 -9.47 -9.85 -21.95
N ARG A 150 -8.24 -10.23 -22.29
CA ARG A 150 -7.91 -11.17 -23.36
C ARG A 150 -7.57 -12.53 -22.79
N ALA A 151 -8.17 -13.58 -23.35
CA ALA A 151 -7.89 -14.95 -22.98
C ALA A 151 -6.46 -15.33 -23.38
N ILE A 152 -5.69 -15.83 -22.42
CA ILE A 152 -4.41 -16.51 -22.64
C ILE A 152 -4.73 -17.99 -22.84
N LYS A 153 -4.27 -18.55 -23.95
CA LYS A 153 -4.51 -19.95 -24.32
C LYS A 153 -3.22 -20.76 -24.29
N ASP A 154 -3.34 -22.02 -23.92
CA ASP A 154 -2.31 -23.05 -24.09
C ASP A 154 -2.11 -23.41 -25.57
N GLN A 155 -1.03 -24.13 -25.90
CA GLN A 155 -0.76 -24.75 -27.19
C GLN A 155 -1.91 -25.65 -27.69
N THR A 156 -2.69 -26.24 -26.78
CA THR A 156 -3.90 -27.01 -27.11
C THR A 156 -5.16 -26.15 -27.35
N GLY A 157 -5.06 -24.82 -27.20
CA GLY A 157 -6.16 -23.87 -27.39
C GLY A 157 -7.08 -23.69 -26.18
N ARG A 158 -6.81 -24.37 -25.06
CA ARG A 158 -7.55 -24.20 -23.79
C ARG A 158 -7.20 -22.87 -23.12
N ILE A 159 -8.19 -22.19 -22.57
CA ILE A 159 -8.00 -20.93 -21.82
C ILE A 159 -7.37 -21.25 -20.47
N ILE A 160 -6.18 -20.70 -20.21
CA ILE A 160 -5.40 -20.94 -18.99
C ILE A 160 -5.38 -19.74 -18.05
N ASP A 161 -5.50 -18.51 -18.57
CA ASP A 161 -5.55 -17.28 -17.77
C ASP A 161 -6.17 -16.13 -18.60
N TRP A 162 -6.37 -14.96 -17.99
CA TRP A 162 -6.88 -13.74 -18.64
C TRP A 162 -5.97 -12.54 -18.32
N LYS A 163 -5.76 -11.64 -19.29
CA LYS A 163 -4.91 -10.44 -19.13
C LYS A 163 -5.47 -9.21 -19.85
#